data_AF-A0A1F4U262-F1
#
_entry.id   AF-A0A1F4U262-F1
#
_cell.length_a   1.000
_cell.length_b   1.000
_cell.length_c   1.000
_cell.angle_alpha   90.00
_cell.angle_beta   90.00
_cell.angle_gamma   90.00
#
_symmetry.space_group_name_H-M   'P 1'
#
loop_
_entity.id
_entity.type
_entity.pdbx_description
1 polymer ?
#
loop_
_entity_poly.entity_id
_entity_poly.type
_entity_poly.pdbx_seq_one_letter_code
_entity_poly.pdbx_strand_id
1 'polypeptide(L)'
;MAAILSGPPHGIPITDDIHEQYSLEMKAAWDTFHDWWKNHFEGKPIKRSDMPPEVSEALRQITEAPIPGYDGTTGADSCYVRGVNMNLID
;
A
#
# COMPACT_ATOMS: atom_id res chain seq x y z
N MET A 1 -5.93 17.92 -23.60
CA MET A 1 -4.55 17.55 -23.23
C MET A 1 -4.33 18.04 -21.82
N ALA A 2 -4.36 17.15 -20.82
CA ALA A 2 -4.15 17.51 -19.43
C ALA A 2 -2.69 17.22 -19.05
N ALA A 3 -2.15 18.14 -18.26
CA ALA A 3 -0.75 18.31 -17.92
C ALA A 3 -0.10 17.11 -17.22
N ILE A 4 1.22 17.03 -17.42
CA ILE A 4 2.19 16.18 -16.74
C ILE A 4 2.07 16.41 -15.22
N LEU A 5 1.55 15.44 -14.48
CA LEU A 5 1.44 15.50 -13.02
C LEU A 5 2.72 14.92 -12.39
N SER A 6 3.73 15.77 -12.26
CA SER A 6 4.85 15.56 -11.34
C SER A 6 4.39 16.00 -9.93
N GLY A 7 3.65 15.13 -9.24
CA GLY A 7 3.17 15.35 -7.86
C GLY A 7 3.27 14.06 -7.03
N PRO A 8 3.26 14.14 -5.68
CA PRO A 8 3.21 12.96 -4.80
C PRO A 8 2.06 12.03 -5.22
N PRO A 9 2.13 10.71 -4.98
CA PRO A 9 1.25 9.74 -5.62
C PRO A 9 -0.22 10.14 -5.42
N HIS A 10 -0.86 10.62 -6.49
CA HIS A 10 -2.28 10.96 -6.51
C HIS A 10 -3.06 9.65 -6.32
N GLY A 11 -3.43 9.34 -5.09
CA GLY A 11 -4.16 8.13 -4.71
C GLY A 11 -5.09 8.41 -3.54
N ILE A 12 -5.97 7.46 -3.25
CA ILE A 12 -6.96 7.56 -2.18
C ILE A 12 -6.23 7.47 -0.83
N PRO A 13 -6.38 8.46 0.08
CA PRO A 13 -5.81 8.35 1.41
C PRO A 13 -6.55 7.27 2.21
N ILE A 14 -5.80 6.35 2.81
CA ILE A 14 -6.32 5.42 3.81
C ILE A 14 -6.21 6.12 5.16
N THR A 15 -7.25 6.83 5.57
CA THR A 15 -7.33 7.47 6.90
C THR A 15 -7.61 6.44 7.98
N ASP A 16 -7.43 6.83 9.25
CA ASP A 16 -7.77 5.96 10.39
C ASP A 16 -9.23 5.49 10.32
N ASP A 17 -10.18 6.36 9.95
CA ASP A 17 -11.60 5.98 9.78
C ASP A 17 -11.83 4.92 8.71
N ILE A 18 -11.09 4.98 7.59
CA ILE A 18 -11.15 3.95 6.54
C ILE A 18 -10.48 2.67 7.04
N HIS A 19 -9.35 2.83 7.74
CA HIS A 19 -8.60 1.73 8.27
C HIS A 19 -9.41 0.93 9.31
N GLU A 20 -10.17 1.62 10.16
CA GLU A 20 -11.06 1.03 11.16
C GLU A 20 -12.20 0.20 10.56
N GLN A 21 -12.63 0.49 9.33
CA GLN A 21 -13.69 -0.26 8.64
C GLN A 21 -13.22 -1.60 8.07
N TYR A 22 -11.90 -1.82 7.96
CA TYR A 22 -11.38 -3.12 7.52
C TYR A 22 -11.63 -4.23 8.55
N SER A 23 -11.70 -5.47 8.05
CA SER A 23 -11.72 -6.66 8.89
C SER A 23 -10.45 -6.76 9.74
N LEU A 24 -10.51 -7.52 10.85
CA LEU A 24 -9.34 -7.75 11.69
C LEU A 24 -8.17 -8.40 10.91
N GLU A 25 -8.48 -9.30 9.98
CA GLU A 25 -7.49 -9.94 9.11
C GLU A 25 -6.80 -8.91 8.20
N MET A 26 -7.57 -8.02 7.58
CA MET A 26 -7.01 -6.99 6.71
C MET A 26 -6.18 -5.98 7.51
N LYS A 27 -6.62 -5.60 8.71
CA LYS A 27 -5.80 -4.78 9.63
C LYS A 27 -4.48 -5.47 9.98
N ALA A 28 -4.50 -6.77 10.27
CA ALA A 28 -3.28 -7.54 10.53
C ALA A 28 -2.34 -7.61 9.31
N ALA A 29 -2.88 -7.69 8.08
CA ALA A 29 -2.07 -7.58 6.87
C ALA A 29 -1.42 -6.20 6.73
N TRP A 30 -2.20 -5.13 6.95
CA TRP A 30 -1.67 -3.76 7.00
C TRP A 30 -0.54 -3.60 8.02
N ASP A 31 -0.71 -4.10 9.24
CA ASP A 31 0.30 -4.04 10.30
C ASP A 31 1.55 -4.83 9.91
N THR A 32 1.38 -6.08 9.42
CA THR A 32 2.49 -6.95 8.99
C THR A 32 3.33 -6.29 7.92
N PHE A 33 2.68 -5.71 6.90
CA PHE A 33 3.39 -5.02 5.84
C PHE A 33 4.02 -3.70 6.33
N HIS A 34 3.26 -2.89 7.07
CA HIS A 34 3.69 -1.56 7.51
C HIS A 34 4.90 -1.64 8.45
N ASP A 35 4.89 -2.58 9.40
CA ASP A 35 5.99 -2.78 10.33
C ASP A 35 7.25 -3.23 9.60
N TRP A 36 7.13 -4.16 8.65
CA TRP A 36 8.28 -4.54 7.84
C TRP A 36 8.78 -3.35 7.01
N TRP A 37 7.89 -2.66 6.30
CA TRP A 37 8.23 -1.53 5.44
C TRP A 37 8.95 -0.42 6.20
N LYS A 38 8.46 -0.03 7.38
CA LYS A 38 9.05 1.02 8.20
C LYS A 38 10.46 0.67 8.69
N ASN A 39 10.72 -0.61 8.95
CA ASN A 39 12.02 -1.08 9.44
C ASN A 39 13.04 -1.34 8.31
N HIS A 40 12.58 -1.54 7.07
CA HIS A 40 13.46 -1.88 5.93
C HIS A 40 13.63 -0.74 4.92
N PHE A 41 12.67 0.18 4.83
CA PHE A 41 12.74 1.31 3.91
C PHE A 41 13.55 2.47 4.50
N GLU A 42 14.82 2.55 4.09
CA GLU A 42 15.74 3.65 4.45
C GLU A 42 15.79 4.76 3.38
N GLY A 43 14.69 4.97 2.63
CA GLY A 43 14.66 5.96 1.54
C GLY A 43 15.36 5.50 0.25
N LYS A 44 15.62 4.20 0.11
CA LYS A 44 16.19 3.58 -1.09
C LYS A 44 15.21 2.54 -1.66
N PRO A 45 15.21 2.31 -2.98
CA PRO A 45 14.39 1.26 -3.57
C PRO A 45 14.73 -0.11 -2.97
N ILE A 46 13.70 -0.91 -2.67
CA ILE A 46 13.80 -2.26 -2.13
C ILE A 46 13.44 -3.25 -3.23
N LYS A 47 14.19 -4.36 -3.33
CA LYS A 47 13.84 -5.42 -4.27
C LYS A 47 12.67 -6.22 -3.76
N ARG A 48 11.73 -6.57 -4.64
CA ARG A 48 10.61 -7.44 -4.29
C ARG A 48 11.08 -8.80 -3.77
N SER A 49 12.22 -9.29 -4.28
CA SER A 49 12.86 -10.54 -3.81
C SER A 49 13.30 -10.52 -2.35
N ASP A 50 13.49 -9.33 -1.76
CA ASP A 50 13.96 -9.16 -0.39
C ASP A 50 12.78 -9.16 0.61
N MET A 51 11.53 -9.09 0.12
CA MET A 51 10.34 -9.22 0.96
C MET A 51 10.15 -10.66 1.42
N PRO A 52 9.99 -10.91 2.74
CA PRO A 52 9.55 -12.21 3.24
C PRO A 52 8.19 -12.61 2.62
N PRO A 53 7.92 -13.92 2.44
CA PRO A 53 6.68 -14.39 1.83
C PRO A 53 5.42 -13.84 2.50
N GLU A 54 5.40 -13.76 3.83
CA GLU A 54 4.30 -13.22 4.62
C GLU A 54 4.05 -11.73 4.37
N VAL A 55 5.13 -10.95 4.17
CA VAL A 55 5.06 -9.52 3.84
C VAL A 55 4.59 -9.32 2.41
N SER A 56 5.11 -10.13 1.48
CA SER A 56 4.68 -10.10 0.08
C SER A 56 3.20 -10.45 -0.04
N GLU A 57 2.72 -11.43 0.72
CA GLU A 57 1.31 -11.81 0.76
C GLU A 57 0.46 -10.72 1.39
N ALA A 58 0.90 -10.10 2.49
CA ALA A 58 0.23 -8.97 3.10
C ALA A 58 0.09 -7.79 2.12
N LEU A 59 1.16 -7.42 1.41
CA LEU A 59 1.12 -6.37 0.38
C LEU A 59 0.12 -6.72 -0.74
N ARG A 60 0.10 -7.98 -1.18
CA ARG A 60 -0.84 -8.47 -2.20
C ARG A 60 -2.28 -8.32 -1.72
N GLN A 61 -2.58 -8.77 -0.51
CA GLN A 61 -3.91 -8.65 0.10
C GLN A 61 -4.35 -7.19 0.20
N ILE A 62 -3.48 -6.32 0.69
CA ILE A 62 -3.75 -4.87 0.78
C ILE A 62 -4.04 -4.30 -0.61
N THR A 63 -3.24 -4.64 -1.62
CA THR A 63 -3.36 -4.12 -2.99
C THR A 63 -4.69 -4.51 -3.65
N GLU A 64 -5.14 -5.75 -3.42
CA GLU A 64 -6.37 -6.31 -4.00
C GLU A 64 -7.63 -5.95 -3.19
N ALA A 65 -7.48 -5.57 -1.92
CA ALA A 65 -8.61 -5.26 -1.05
C ALA A 65 -9.38 -4.01 -1.52
N PRO A 66 -10.72 -4.03 -1.53
CA PRO A 66 -11.52 -2.85 -1.81
C PRO A 66 -11.34 -1.80 -0.71
N ILE A 67 -11.33 -0.51 -1.06
CA ILE A 67 -11.25 0.56 -0.06
C ILE A 67 -12.66 0.88 0.46
N PRO A 68 -12.95 0.72 1.77
CA PRO A 68 -14.24 1.06 2.35
C PRO A 68 -14.66 2.50 2.04
N GLY A 69 -15.88 2.67 1.54
CA GLY A 69 -16.44 3.97 1.17
C GLY A 69 -16.06 4.47 -0.23
N TYR A 70 -15.27 3.70 -1.01
CA TYR A 70 -14.87 4.06 -2.37
C TYR A 70 -15.17 2.93 -3.36
N ASP A 71 -16.35 3.00 -3.98
CA ASP A 71 -16.83 1.98 -4.90
C ASP A 71 -15.91 1.79 -6.11
N GLY A 72 -15.58 0.53 -6.39
CA GLY A 72 -14.77 0.13 -7.55
C GLY A 72 -13.28 0.43 -7.42
N THR A 73 -12.80 0.82 -6.23
CA THR A 73 -11.38 1.11 -5.97
C THR A 73 -10.78 0.08 -5.02
N THR A 74 -9.49 -0.19 -5.17
CA THR A 74 -8.76 -1.11 -4.30
C THR A 74 -7.54 -0.44 -3.67
N GLY A 75 -6.85 -1.13 -2.76
CA GLY A 75 -5.62 -0.61 -2.17
C GLY A 75 -4.57 -0.21 -3.21
N ALA A 76 -4.57 -0.77 -4.42
CA ALA A 76 -3.74 -0.33 -5.55
C ALA A 76 -3.95 1.16 -5.93
N ASP A 77 -5.14 1.69 -5.68
CA ASP A 77 -5.49 3.10 -5.90
C ASP A 77 -5.13 3.99 -4.70
N SER A 78 -4.72 3.39 -3.57
CA SER A 78 -4.32 4.15 -2.39
C SER A 78 -2.99 4.88 -2.62
N CYS A 79 -2.85 6.06 -2.01
CA CYS A 79 -1.59 6.80 -2.06
C CYS A 79 -0.45 6.04 -1.38
N TYR A 80 -0.76 5.24 -0.35
CA TYR A 80 0.21 4.42 0.38
C TYR A 80 0.81 3.34 -0.51
N VAL A 81 -0.01 2.48 -1.11
CA VAL A 81 0.47 1.37 -1.97
C VAL A 81 1.15 1.91 -3.22
N ARG A 82 0.67 3.02 -3.78
CA ARG A 82 1.37 3.70 -4.89
C ARG A 82 2.76 4.16 -4.47
N GLY A 83 2.89 4.78 -3.29
CA GLY A 83 4.19 5.19 -2.74
C GLY A 83 5.13 4.01 -2.51
N VAL A 84 4.62 2.91 -1.97
CA VAL A 84 5.35 1.64 -1.81
C VAL A 84 5.84 1.14 -3.17
N ASN A 85 4.95 1.03 -4.16
CA ASN A 85 5.27 0.50 -5.48
C ASN A 85 6.30 1.33 -6.24
N MET A 86 6.33 2.66 -6.04
CA MET A 86 7.37 3.52 -6.60
C MET A 86 8.77 3.25 -6.02
N ASN A 87 8.82 2.63 -4.85
CA ASN A 87 10.05 2.28 -4.14
C ASN A 87 10.34 0.76 -4.19
N LEU A 88 9.51 -0.03 -4.89
CA LEU A 88 9.76 -1.45 -5.13
C LEU A 88 10.34 -1.65 -6.53
N ILE A 89 11.44 -2.37 -6.60
CA ILE A 89 12.10 -2.80 -7.85
C ILE A 89 12.12 -4.32 -7.95
N ASP A 90 12.26 -4.85 -9.17
CA ASP A 90 12.42 -6.30 -9.40
C ASP A 90 13.90 -6.73 -9.28
#